data_AF-A0A9E5PWK6-F1
#
_entry.id   AF-A0A9E5PWK6-F1
#
_cell.length_a   1.000
_cell.length_b   1.000
_cell.length_c   1.000
_cell.angle_alpha   90.00
_cell.angle_beta   90.00
_cell.angle_gamma   90.00
#
_symmetry.space_group_name_H-M   'P 1'
#
loop_
_entity.id
_entity.type
_entity.pdbx_description
1 polymer ?
#
loop_
_entity_poly.entity_id
_entity_poly.type
_entity_poly.pdbx_seq_one_letter_code
_entity_poly.pdbx_strand_id
1 'polypeptide(L)' 'DERQAIADSWPRSLDDSAAREQWDWQPSYDLPAMTEDMLAKLRARL' A
#
# COMPACT_ATOMS: atom_id res chain seq x y z
N ASP A 1 21.93 -9.24 -1.01
CA ASP A 1 21.63 -8.54 0.25
C ASP A 1 20.58 -9.38 0.97
N GLU A 2 20.81 -9.73 2.24
CA GLU A 2 19.90 -10.56 3.06
C GLU A 2 18.47 -10.01 3.09
N ARG A 3 18.30 -8.68 2.98
CA ARG A 3 16.98 -8.03 2.89
C ARG A 3 16.23 -8.37 1.61
N GLN A 4 16.93 -8.55 0.49
CA GLN A 4 16.29 -8.87 -0.78
C GLN A 4 15.70 -10.29 -0.75
N ALA A 5 16.42 -11.25 -0.14
CA ALA A 5 15.91 -12.61 0.01
C ALA A 5 14.64 -12.69 0.88
N ILE A 6 14.52 -11.80 1.87
CA ILE A 6 13.30 -11.66 2.68
C ILE A 6 12.16 -11.09 1.82
N ALA A 7 12.43 -10.04 1.04
CA ALA A 7 11.43 -9.44 0.15
C ALA A 7 10.93 -10.42 -0.92
N ASP A 8 11.82 -11.22 -1.50
CA ASP A 8 11.49 -12.21 -2.53
C ASP A 8 10.63 -13.37 -1.98
N SER A 9 10.64 -13.60 -0.66
CA SER A 9 9.81 -14.62 -0.01
C SER A 9 8.35 -14.20 0.18
N TRP A 10 8.04 -12.90 0.03
CA TRP A 10 6.69 -12.37 0.25
C TRP A 10 5.85 -12.39 -1.04
N PRO A 11 4.52 -12.56 -0.92
CA PRO A 11 3.63 -12.48 -2.06
C PRO A 11 3.62 -11.07 -2.67
N ARG A 12 3.57 -10.99 -4.00
CA ARG A 12 3.54 -9.70 -4.73
C ARG A 12 2.20 -8.98 -4.65
N SER A 13 1.12 -9.72 -4.37
CA SER A 13 -0.23 -9.19 -4.17
C SER A 13 -1.00 -10.12 -3.23
N LEU A 14 -2.01 -9.57 -2.55
CA LEU A 14 -2.90 -10.32 -1.68
C LEU A 14 -4.28 -10.37 -2.33
N ASP A 15 -4.95 -11.53 -2.22
CA ASP A 15 -6.37 -11.63 -2.53
C ASP A 15 -7.16 -11.02 -1.38
N ASP A 16 -7.87 -9.93 -1.68
CA ASP A 16 -8.64 -9.13 -0.74
C ASP A 16 -10.16 -9.33 -0.91
N SER A 17 -10.59 -10.30 -1.73
CA SER A 17 -12.00 -10.58 -2.06
C SER A 17 -12.89 -10.79 -0.83
N ALA A 18 -12.43 -11.58 0.15
CA ALA A 18 -13.19 -11.82 1.38
C ALA A 18 -13.51 -10.53 2.14
N ALA A 19 -12.58 -9.57 2.15
CA ALA A 19 -12.80 -8.28 2.82
C ALA A 19 -13.79 -7.39 2.06
N ARG A 20 -13.73 -7.43 0.72
CA ARG A 20 -14.68 -6.74 -0.15
C ARG A 20 -16.10 -7.28 0.05
N GLU A 21 -16.25 -8.60 0.10
CA GLU A 21 -17.57 -9.24 0.21
C GLU A 21 -18.19 -9.10 1.59
N GLN A 22 -17.41 -9.25 2.66
CA GLN A 22 -17.94 -9.34 4.02
C GLN A 22 -18.07 -7.97 4.69
N TRP A 23 -17.23 -7.01 4.33
CA TRP A 23 -17.13 -5.73 5.00
C TRP A 23 -17.23 -4.53 4.06
N ASP A 24 -17.52 -4.77 2.77
CA ASP A 24 -17.53 -3.75 1.72
C ASP A 24 -16.23 -2.94 1.71
N TRP A 25 -15.10 -3.62 1.99
CA TRP A 25 -13.80 -2.96 2.03
C TRP A 25 -13.41 -2.49 0.63
N GLN A 26 -13.07 -1.20 0.51
CA GLN A 26 -12.69 -0.58 -0.75
C GLN A 26 -11.52 0.39 -0.53
N PRO A 27 -10.33 0.16 -1.11
CA PRO A 27 -9.20 1.07 -0.97
C PRO A 27 -9.49 2.37 -1.72
N SER A 28 -9.29 3.51 -1.06
CA SER A 28 -9.57 4.84 -1.63
C SER A 28 -8.34 5.56 -2.20
N TYR A 29 -7.14 5.02 -1.95
CA TYR A 29 -5.88 5.62 -2.40
C TYR A 29 -5.16 4.64 -3.32
N ASP A 30 -4.88 5.10 -4.53
CA ASP A 30 -3.95 4.44 -5.44
C ASP A 30 -2.51 4.96 -5.24
N LEU A 31 -1.57 4.40 -5.99
CA LEU A 31 -0.16 4.74 -5.87
C LEU A 31 0.12 6.24 -6.16
N PRO A 32 -0.44 6.85 -7.24
CA PRO A 32 -0.33 8.28 -7.47
C PRO A 32 -0.88 9.13 -6.31
N ALA A 33 -2.12 8.90 -5.88
CA ALA A 33 -2.76 9.71 -4.84
C ALA A 33 -2.01 9.63 -3.51
N MET A 34 -1.53 8.43 -3.15
CA MET A 34 -0.69 8.24 -1.97
C MET A 34 0.63 9.02 -2.07
N THR A 35 1.28 9.00 -3.23
CA THR A 35 2.56 9.69 -3.44
C THR A 35 2.41 11.21 -3.31
N GLU A 36 1.36 11.77 -3.90
CA GLU A 36 1.05 13.19 -3.82
C GLU A 36 0.78 13.65 -2.38
N ASP A 37 -0.09 12.93 -1.65
CA ASP A 37 -0.42 13.28 -0.27
C ASP A 37 0.82 13.19 0.65
N MET A 38 1.60 12.12 0.54
CA MET A 38 2.83 11.94 1.32
C MET A 38 3.82 13.09 1.12
N LEU A 39 4.07 13.50 -0.12
CA LEU A 39 4.96 14.63 -0.41
C LEU A 39 4.41 15.95 0.13
N ALA A 40 3.09 16.17 0.04
CA ALA A 40 2.45 17.36 0.59
C ALA A 40 2.60 17.43 2.12
N LYS A 41 2.35 16.33 2.83
CA LYS A 41 2.49 16.26 4.30
C LYS A 41 3.93 16.46 4.75
N LEU A 42 4.89 15.85 4.08
CA LEU A 42 6.31 16.00 4.40
C LEU A 42 6.79 17.43 4.20
N ARG A 43 6.37 18.09 3.11
CA ARG A 43 6.68 19.51 2.85
C ARG A 43 6.11 20.45 3.90
N ALA A 44 4.91 20.17 4.43
CA ALA A 44 4.30 20.99 5.47
C ALA A 44 4.98 20.85 6.84
N ARG A 45 5.75 19.77 7.06
CA ARG A 45 6.47 19.49 8.30
C ARG A 45 7.88 20.10 8.34
N LEU A 46 8.42 20.45 7.19
CA LEU A 46 9.75 21.07 7.01
C LEU A 46 9.64 22.60 7.07
#